data_AF-A0A0J8F6P2-F1
#
_entry.id   AF-A0A0J8F6P2-F1
#
_cell.length_a   1.000
_cell.length_b   1.000
_cell.length_c   1.000
_cell.angle_alpha   90.00
_cell.angle_beta   90.00
_cell.angle_gamma   90.00
#
_symmetry.space_group_name_H-M   'P 1'
#
loop_
_entity.id
_entity.type
_entity.pdbx_description
1 polymer ?
#
loop_
_entity_poly.entity_id
_entity_poly.type
_entity_poly.pdbx_seq_one_letter_code
_entity_poly.pdbx_strand_id
1 'polypeptide(L)'
;MRQKYPQEKNPGIAAVLSVFVTGVGQIYNGQVGKGLALMVIQFINALLVFVVVGIFTGFIVWVYAIYDAYSVAEKINRGEIEP
;
A
#
# COMPACT_ATOMS: atom_id res chain seq x y z
N MET A 1 31.04 2.96 -9.15
CA MET A 1 29.85 2.41 -8.47
C MET A 1 28.94 3.58 -8.12
N ARG A 2 27.78 3.73 -8.79
CA ARG A 2 26.83 4.80 -8.46
C ARG A 2 26.27 4.50 -7.06
N GLN A 3 26.54 5.36 -6.08
CA GLN A 3 25.90 5.32 -4.77
C GLN A 3 24.39 5.43 -4.97
N LYS A 4 23.69 4.30 -4.94
CA LYS A 4 22.24 4.25 -4.90
C LYS A 4 21.88 4.30 -3.41
N TYR A 5 22.06 5.46 -2.78
CA TYR A 5 21.47 5.70 -1.46
C TYR A 5 20.00 5.28 -1.59
N PRO A 6 19.50 4.28 -0.85
CA PRO A 6 18.06 4.11 -0.75
C PRO A 6 17.58 5.41 -0.14
N GLN A 7 16.96 6.27 -0.97
CA GLN A 7 16.29 7.46 -0.49
C GLN A 7 15.34 6.98 0.60
N GLU A 8 15.56 7.41 1.84
CA GLU A 8 14.70 7.06 2.95
C GLU A 8 13.26 7.32 2.55
N LYS A 9 12.44 6.28 2.60
CA LYS A 9 11.01 6.37 2.32
C LYS A 9 10.35 7.07 3.49
N ASN A 10 9.45 8.00 3.23
CA ASN A 10 8.68 8.59 4.32
C ASN A 10 7.45 7.70 4.61
N PRO A 11 7.38 7.00 5.76
CA PRO A 11 6.26 6.10 6.06
C PRO A 11 4.93 6.82 6.18
N GLY A 12 4.94 8.08 6.64
CA GLY A 12 3.75 8.92 6.71
C GLY A 12 3.21 9.26 5.32
N ILE A 13 4.09 9.60 4.37
CA ILE A 13 3.68 9.84 2.97
C ILE A 13 3.14 8.55 2.35
N ALA A 14 3.81 7.41 2.55
CA ALA A 14 3.33 6.12 2.05
C ALA A 14 1.93 5.78 2.58
N ALA A 15 1.69 6.00 3.88
CA ALA A 15 0.39 5.80 4.51
C ALA A 15 -0.69 6.74 3.93
N VAL A 16 -0.41 8.04 3.85
CA VAL A 16 -1.33 9.05 3.31
C VAL A 16 -1.68 8.76 1.86
N LEU A 17 -0.72 8.32 1.05
CA LEU A 17 -0.99 7.89 -0.32
C LEU A 17 -1.98 6.72 -0.36
N SER A 18 -1.83 5.72 0.51
CA SER A 18 -2.78 4.60 0.63
C SER A 18 -4.15 5.00 1.20
N VAL A 19 -4.22 6.05 2.03
CA VAL A 19 -5.50 6.63 2.50
C VAL A 19 -6.32 7.14 1.31
N PHE A 20 -5.69 7.91 0.42
CA PHE A 20 -6.37 8.47 -0.75
C PHE A 20 -6.66 7.43 -1.83
N VAL A 21 -5.70 6.52 -2.09
CA VAL A 21 -5.85 5.49 -3.11
C VAL A 21 -5.15 4.21 -2.65
N THR A 22 -5.94 3.17 -2.35
CA THR A 22 -5.44 1.83 -2.01
C THR A 22 -4.42 1.36 -3.04
N GLY A 23 -3.23 0.95 -2.59
CA GLY A 23 -2.15 0.45 -3.45
C GLY A 23 -1.11 1.49 -3.87
N VAL A 24 -1.39 2.80 -3.78
CA VAL A 24 -0.42 3.84 -4.18
C VAL A 24 0.74 3.95 -3.20
N GLY A 25 0.51 3.76 -1.90
CA GLY A 25 1.60 3.72 -0.91
C GLY A 25 2.57 2.56 -1.16
N GLN A 26 2.07 1.41 -1.60
CA GLN A 26 2.90 0.27 -1.99
C GLN A 26 3.72 0.57 -3.25
N ILE A 27 3.13 1.25 -4.25
CA ILE A 27 3.85 1.70 -5.45
C ILE A 27 4.95 2.71 -5.07
N TYR A 28 4.68 3.64 -4.16
CA TYR A 28 5.67 4.58 -3.63
C TYR A 28 6.84 3.86 -2.95
N ASN A 29 6.55 2.76 -2.26
CA ASN A 29 7.55 1.90 -1.64
C ASN A 29 8.37 1.08 -2.64
N GLY A 30 8.04 1.09 -3.94
CA GLY A 30 8.70 0.26 -4.97
C GLY A 30 7.97 -1.05 -5.27
N GLN A 31 7.01 -1.44 -4.42
CA GLN A 31 6.28 -2.70 -4.51
C GLN A 31 5.10 -2.63 -5.49
N VAL A 32 5.40 -2.38 -6.77
CA VAL A 32 4.40 -2.15 -7.82
C VAL A 32 3.41 -3.32 -7.94
N GLY A 33 3.92 -4.57 -7.97
CA GLY A 33 3.05 -5.75 -8.09
C GLY A 33 2.06 -5.87 -6.93
N LYS A 34 2.50 -5.58 -5.71
CA LYS A 34 1.65 -5.59 -4.51
C LYS A 34 0.62 -4.46 -4.54
N GLY A 35 1.04 -3.26 -4.95
CA GLY A 35 0.14 -2.12 -5.10
C GLY A 35 -0.98 -2.38 -6.11
N LEU A 36 -0.63 -2.94 -7.28
CA LEU A 36 -1.61 -3.32 -8.31
C LEU A 36 -2.57 -4.41 -7.82
N ALA A 37 -2.08 -5.41 -7.09
CA ALA A 37 -2.94 -6.45 -6.51
C ALA A 37 -3.96 -5.86 -5.54
N LEU A 38 -3.53 -4.95 -4.66
CA LEU A 38 -4.43 -4.27 -3.72
C LEU A 38 -5.46 -3.38 -4.42
N MET A 39 -5.08 -2.70 -5.52
CA MET A 39 -6.02 -1.94 -6.34
C MET A 39 -7.09 -2.83 -6.95
N VAL A 40 -6.71 -3.99 -7.51
CA VAL A 40 -7.67 -4.96 -8.08
C VAL A 40 -8.60 -5.50 -7.00
N ILE A 41 -8.07 -5.86 -5.82
CA ILE A 41 -8.90 -6.32 -4.70
C ILE A 41 -9.89 -5.24 -4.26
N GLN A 42 -9.44 -3.98 -4.14
CA GLN A 42 -10.33 -2.87 -3.79
C GLN A 42 -11.41 -2.63 -4.85
N PHE A 43 -11.05 -2.76 -6.13
CA PHE A 43 -12.00 -2.66 -7.23
C PHE A 43 -13.07 -3.76 -7.16
N ILE A 44 -12.68 -5.01 -6.90
CA ILE A 44 -13.63 -6.12 -6.69
C ILE A 44 -14.53 -5.84 -5.48
N ASN A 45 -13.97 -5.36 -4.36
CA ASN A 45 -14.77 -4.98 -3.19
C ASN A 45 -15.80 -3.89 -3.52
N ALA A 46 -15.45 -2.91 -4.35
CA ALA A 46 -16.37 -1.87 -4.80
C ALA A 46 -17.53 -2.46 -5.63
N LEU A 47 -17.27 -3.47 -6.47
CA LEU A 47 -18.33 -4.19 -7.21
C LEU A 47 -19.23 -5.02 -6.27
N LEU A 48 -18.69 -5.51 -5.16
CA LEU A 48 -19.42 -6.31 -4.16
C LEU A 48 -20.22 -5.48 -3.15
N VAL A 49 -20.20 -4.14 -3.23
CA VAL A 49 -20.95 -3.26 -2.31
C VAL A 49 -22.45 -3.55 -2.35
N PHE A 50 -23.00 -3.98 -3.49
CA PHE A 50 -24.42 -4.35 -3.64
C PHE A 50 -24.83 -5.55 -2.75
N VAL A 51 -23.87 -6.35 -2.30
CA VAL A 51 -24.09 -7.52 -1.43
C VAL A 51 -23.82 -7.18 0.04
N VAL A 52 -23.58 -5.91 0.39
CA VAL A 52 -23.16 -5.40 1.72
C VAL A 52 -21.79 -5.92 2.19
N VAL A 53 -21.43 -7.15 1.84
CA VAL A 53 -20.13 -7.78 2.11
C VAL A 53 -18.97 -6.90 1.62
N GLY A 54 -19.09 -6.30 0.43
CA GLY A 54 -18.06 -5.42 -0.15
C GLY A 54 -17.73 -4.20 0.70
N ILE A 55 -18.64 -3.73 1.56
CA ILE A 55 -18.40 -2.61 2.47
C ILE A 55 -17.44 -3.03 3.58
N PHE A 56 -17.70 -4.17 4.23
CA PHE A 56 -16.87 -4.66 5.33
C PHE A 56 -15.49 -5.11 4.83
N THR A 57 -15.47 -5.90 3.75
CA THR A 57 -14.21 -6.38 3.17
C THR A 57 -13.41 -5.23 2.57
N GLY A 58 -14.06 -4.27 1.91
CA GLY A 58 -13.43 -3.06 1.40
C GLY A 58 -12.82 -2.19 2.48
N PHE A 59 -13.49 -2.04 3.64
CA PHE A 59 -12.95 -1.28 4.78
C PHE A 59 -11.74 -1.98 5.41
N ILE A 60 -11.79 -3.30 5.59
CA ILE A 60 -10.67 -4.09 6.12
C ILE A 60 -9.45 -3.98 5.20
N VAL A 61 -9.64 -4.15 3.89
CA VAL A 61 -8.55 -4.04 2.90
C VAL A 61 -7.97 -2.63 2.88
N TRP A 62 -8.81 -1.61 3.00
CA TRP A 62 -8.35 -0.22 3.04
C TRP A 62 -7.47 0.06 4.27
N VAL A 63 -7.91 -0.32 5.48
CA VAL A 63 -7.10 -0.17 6.71
C VAL A 63 -5.80 -0.96 6.61
N TYR A 64 -5.87 -2.21 6.11
CA TYR A 64 -4.69 -3.03 5.87
C TYR A 64 -3.69 -2.34 4.92
N ALA A 65 -4.17 -1.78 3.80
CA ALA A 65 -3.30 -1.14 2.82
C ALA A 65 -2.57 0.10 3.35
N ILE A 66 -3.19 0.84 4.28
CA ILE A 66 -2.57 1.98 4.97
C ILE A 66 -1.45 1.49 5.90
N TYR A 67 -1.77 0.54 6.79
CA TYR A 67 -0.80 -0.03 7.72
C TYR A 67 0.37 -0.70 7.00
N ASP A 68 0.07 -1.42 5.92
CA ASP A 68 1.06 -2.09 5.10
C ASP A 68 2.00 -1.09 4.42
N ALA A 69 1.48 -0.01 3.83
CA ALA A 69 2.32 1.02 3.22
C ALA A 69 3.24 1.72 4.24
N TYR A 70 2.74 2.00 5.45
CA TYR A 70 3.55 2.54 6.53
C TYR A 70 4.66 1.57 6.95
N SER A 71 4.27 0.34 7.32
CA SER A 71 5.20 -0.63 7.89
C SER A 71 6.25 -1.10 6.87
N VAL A 72 5.90 -1.24 5.59
CA VAL A 72 6.86 -1.56 4.53
C VAL A 72 7.84 -0.42 4.32
N ALA A 73 7.40 0.84 4.32
CA ALA A 73 8.31 1.98 4.19
C ALA A 73 9.33 2.00 5.34
N GLU A 74 8.89 1.72 6.57
CA GLU A 74 9.74 1.63 7.74
C GLU A 74 10.75 0.47 7.63
N LYS A 75 10.29 -0.70 7.17
CA LYS A 75 11.14 -1.87 6.91
C LYS A 75 12.19 -1.62 5.82
N ILE A 76 11.83 -0.89 4.77
CA ILE A 76 12.77 -0.45 3.73
C ILE A 76 13.86 0.45 4.32
N ASN A 77 13.47 1.42 5.16
CA ASN A 77 14.43 2.31 5.82
C ASN A 77 15.38 1.55 6.76
N ARG A 78 14.89 0.48 7.40
CA ARG A 78 15.71 -0.41 8.25
C ARG A 78 16.55 -1.42 7.44
N GLY A 79 16.40 -1.46 6.11
CA GLY A 79 17.10 -2.42 5.25
C GLY A 79 16.60 -3.86 5.36
N GLU A 80 15.40 -4.07 5.93
CA GLU A 80 14.81 -5.41 6.10
C GLU A 80 14.12 -5.91 4.82
N ILE A 81 13.65 -4.99 3.98
CA ILE A 81 12.91 -5.27 2.75
C ILE A 81 13.46 -4.39 1.63
N GLU A 82 13.60 -4.97 0.44
CA GLU A 82 13.96 -4.21 -0.76
C GLU A 82 12.72 -3.55 -1.40
N PRO A 83 12.87 -2.33 -1.95
CA PRO A 83 11.81 -1.63 -2.68
C PRO A 83 11.28 -2.40 -3.89
#